data_AF-A0ABC8CWB0-F1
#
_entry.id   AF-A0ABC8CWB0-F1
#
_cell.length_a   1.000
_cell.length_b   1.000
_cell.length_c   1.000
_cell.angle_alpha   90.00
_cell.angle_beta   90.00
_cell.angle_gamma   90.00
#
_symmetry.space_group_name_H-M   'P 1'
#
loop_
_entity.id
_entity.type
_entity.pdbx_description
1 polymer ?
#
loop_
_entity_poly.entity_id
_entity_poly.type
_entity_poly.pdbx_seq_one_letter_code
_entity_poly.pdbx_strand_id
1 'polypeptide(L)'
;MIESLLLVLAVSLDAFVASIAYGTNKIKIPFVSATIINIICSSVLGVSLFLGSVIKKFVPIKITSIISFIILCLFGIYYLFDSIVKNYVKKNRNSNRKLEIKFSDLNFIIDICIDETKADIDHSKNLNPKEALYLAAALSLDSLAIGLGSSLGNVNYIQIILLSLVAHFIFIYIGLFAGKKFVEKSKLNLSWLSGIILIVLAVMRII
;
A
#
# COMPACT_ATOMS: atom_id res chain seq x y z
N MET A 1 -10.04 15.61 11.68
CA MET A 1 -9.13 14.76 12.50
C MET A 1 -9.40 13.28 12.30
N ILE A 2 -10.64 12.81 12.46
CA ILE A 2 -11.00 11.38 12.29
C ILE A 2 -10.64 10.88 10.87
N GLU A 3 -11.01 11.62 9.82
CA GLU A 3 -10.67 11.27 8.43
C GLU A 3 -9.16 11.13 8.20
N SER A 4 -8.37 12.07 8.71
CA SER A 4 -6.91 12.05 8.58
C SER A 4 -6.30 10.82 9.27
N LEU A 5 -6.85 10.42 10.42
CA LEU A 5 -6.40 9.25 11.15
C LEU A 5 -6.80 7.96 10.43
N LEU A 6 -8.05 7.85 9.95
CA LEU A 6 -8.50 6.68 9.18
C LEU A 6 -7.69 6.52 7.89
N LEU A 7 -7.36 7.62 7.23
CA LEU A 7 -6.56 7.64 6.01
C LEU A 7 -5.13 7.20 6.26
N VAL A 8 -4.50 7.70 7.33
CA VAL A 8 -3.15 7.26 7.69
C VAL A 8 -3.15 5.78 8.07
N LEU A 9 -4.18 5.30 8.76
CA LEU A 9 -4.35 3.86 9.02
C LEU A 9 -4.48 3.08 7.72
N ALA A 10 -5.33 3.51 6.78
CA ALA A 10 -5.51 2.85 5.49
C ALA A 10 -4.20 2.77 4.70
N VAL A 11 -3.45 3.88 4.61
CA VAL A 11 -2.15 3.95 3.91
C VAL A 11 -1.02 3.24 4.66
N SER A 12 -1.17 2.93 5.95
CA SER A 12 -0.13 2.18 6.67
C SER A 12 -0.42 0.68 6.72
N LEU A 13 -1.62 0.27 6.33
CA LEU A 13 -2.07 -1.13 6.41
C LEU A 13 -1.47 -2.00 5.31
N ASP A 14 -1.16 -1.45 4.14
CA ASP A 14 -0.40 -2.13 3.08
C ASP A 14 0.98 -2.54 3.57
N ALA A 15 1.75 -1.62 4.15
CA ALA A 15 3.08 -1.89 4.70
C ALA A 15 3.01 -2.78 5.94
N PHE A 16 1.94 -2.70 6.73
CA PHE A 16 1.68 -3.64 7.82
C PHE A 16 1.46 -5.07 7.31
N VAL A 17 0.58 -5.25 6.33
CA VAL A 17 0.26 -6.54 5.72
C VAL A 17 1.51 -7.12 5.05
N ALA A 18 2.24 -6.33 4.28
CA ALA A 18 3.53 -6.71 3.72
C ALA A 18 4.47 -7.15 4.84
N SER A 19 4.67 -6.33 5.88
CA SER A 19 5.58 -6.64 7.00
C SER A 19 5.19 -7.89 7.80
N ILE A 20 3.90 -8.23 7.87
CA ILE A 20 3.43 -9.53 8.40
C ILE A 20 3.85 -10.67 7.49
N ALA A 21 3.72 -10.52 6.17
CA ALA A 21 4.20 -11.51 5.20
C ALA A 21 5.72 -11.71 5.33
N TYR A 22 6.50 -10.65 5.50
CA TYR A 22 7.94 -10.72 5.80
C TYR A 22 8.21 -11.44 7.13
N GLY A 23 7.45 -11.10 8.19
CA GLY A 23 7.59 -11.71 9.52
C GLY A 23 7.26 -13.21 9.54
N THR A 24 6.21 -13.64 8.85
CA THR A 24 5.80 -15.06 8.75
C THR A 24 6.80 -15.89 7.94
N ASN A 25 7.40 -15.31 6.90
CA ASN A 25 8.47 -15.93 6.12
C ASN A 25 9.87 -15.79 6.76
N LYS A 26 9.94 -15.26 7.99
CA LYS A 26 11.18 -15.06 8.76
C LYS A 26 12.21 -14.16 8.06
N ILE A 27 11.74 -13.30 7.16
CA ILE A 27 12.57 -12.29 6.49
C ILE A 27 12.70 -11.08 7.42
N LYS A 28 13.92 -10.62 7.63
CA LYS A 28 14.22 -9.44 8.45
C LYS A 28 14.22 -8.20 7.57
N ILE A 29 13.59 -7.13 8.05
CA ILE A 29 13.71 -5.79 7.46
C ILE A 29 14.66 -5.00 8.36
N PRO A 30 15.91 -4.73 7.94
CA PRO A 30 16.82 -3.91 8.71
C PRO A 30 16.35 -2.44 8.74
N PHE A 31 16.82 -1.68 9.72
CA PHE A 31 16.41 -0.28 9.92
C PHE A 31 16.64 0.60 8.67
N VAL A 32 17.74 0.37 7.95
CA VAL A 32 18.06 1.08 6.71
C VAL A 32 16.98 0.84 5.64
N SER A 33 16.60 -0.42 5.43
CA SER A 33 15.57 -0.79 4.45
C SER A 33 14.18 -0.27 4.83
N ALA A 34 13.81 -0.34 6.11
CA ALA A 34 12.56 0.26 6.61
C ALA A 34 12.52 1.78 6.36
N THR A 35 13.66 2.46 6.56
CA THR A 35 13.79 3.90 6.32
C THR A 35 13.61 4.25 4.84
N ILE A 36 14.20 3.46 3.94
CA ILE A 36 14.04 3.64 2.48
C ILE A 36 12.58 3.51 2.08
N ILE A 37 11.90 2.45 2.52
CA ILE A 37 10.48 2.23 2.23
C ILE A 37 9.64 3.42 2.71
N ASN A 38 9.85 3.83 3.95
CA ASN A 38 9.06 4.90 4.54
C ASN A 38 9.28 6.26 3.84
N ILE A 39 10.53 6.63 3.55
CA ILE A 39 10.84 7.89 2.85
C ILE A 39 10.18 7.91 1.47
N ILE A 40 10.25 6.79 0.73
CA ILE A 40 9.68 6.71 -0.61
C ILE A 40 8.16 6.75 -0.56
N CYS A 41 7.51 5.92 0.25
CA CYS A 41 6.05 5.91 0.36
C CYS A 41 5.50 7.26 0.85
N SER A 42 6.13 7.85 1.87
CA SER A 42 5.73 9.16 2.39
C SER A 42 5.93 10.28 1.36
N SER A 43 7.04 10.26 0.62
CA SER A 43 7.30 11.23 -0.46
C SER A 43 6.27 11.11 -1.58
N VAL A 44 5.96 9.89 -2.02
CA VAL A 44 4.96 9.63 -3.07
C VAL A 44 3.57 10.03 -2.61
N LEU A 45 3.20 9.73 -1.35
CA LEU A 45 1.96 10.22 -0.76
C LEU A 45 1.92 11.76 -0.73
N GLY A 46 3.01 12.42 -0.34
CA GLY A 46 3.08 13.88 -0.32
C GLY A 46 2.90 14.50 -1.71
N VAL A 47 3.58 13.96 -2.72
CA VAL A 47 3.42 14.37 -4.14
C VAL A 47 1.99 14.12 -4.61
N SER A 48 1.41 12.98 -4.27
CA SER A 48 0.04 12.62 -4.61
C SER A 48 -0.99 13.58 -4.00
N LEU A 49 -0.83 13.93 -2.73
CA LEU A 49 -1.65 14.94 -2.07
C LEU A 49 -1.49 16.33 -2.71
N PHE A 50 -0.26 16.69 -3.08
CA PHE A 50 -0.03 17.96 -3.77
C PHE A 50 -0.72 18.00 -5.14
N LEU A 51 -0.57 16.95 -5.95
CA LEU A 51 -1.23 16.83 -7.25
C LEU A 51 -2.75 16.86 -7.13
N GLY A 52 -3.31 16.13 -6.17
CA GLY A 52 -4.76 16.15 -5.92
C GLY A 52 -5.27 17.53 -5.49
N SER A 53 -4.46 18.32 -4.77
CA SER A 53 -4.80 19.70 -4.40
C SER A 53 -4.84 20.64 -5.61
N VAL A 54 -3.96 20.43 -6.59
CA VAL A 54 -3.96 21.16 -7.87
C VAL A 54 -5.22 20.81 -8.66
N ILE A 55 -5.54 19.52 -8.77
CA ILE A 55 -6.76 19.04 -9.46
C ILE A 55 -8.03 19.63 -8.82
N LYS A 56 -8.08 19.69 -7.49
CA LYS A 56 -9.20 20.28 -6.74
C LYS A 56 -9.47 21.75 -7.08
N LYS A 57 -8.48 22.51 -7.54
CA LYS A 57 -8.67 23.92 -7.96
C LYS A 57 -9.37 24.06 -9.31
N PHE A 58 -9.24 23.07 -10.19
CA PHE A 58 -9.82 23.10 -11.53
C PHE A 58 -11.20 22.40 -11.61
N VAL A 59 -11.56 21.62 -10.59
CA VAL A 59 -12.76 20.78 -10.60
C VAL A 59 -13.81 21.28 -9.59
N PRO A 60 -15.10 21.35 -9.95
CA PRO A 60 -16.18 21.70 -9.03
C PRO A 60 -16.25 20.79 -7.81
N ILE A 61 -16.57 21.35 -6.64
CA ILE A 61 -16.57 20.65 -5.34
C ILE A 61 -17.43 19.36 -5.32
N LYS A 62 -18.57 19.36 -6.02
CA LYS A 62 -19.45 18.18 -6.14
C LYS A 62 -18.80 17.04 -6.92
N ILE A 63 -18.10 17.38 -8.01
CA ILE A 63 -17.42 16.40 -8.86
C ILE A 63 -16.20 15.82 -8.13
N THR A 64 -15.47 16.67 -7.41
CA THR A 64 -14.35 16.28 -6.54
C THR A 64 -14.74 15.22 -5.50
N SER A 65 -15.86 15.39 -4.81
CA SER A 65 -16.34 14.40 -3.83
C SER A 65 -16.72 13.06 -4.51
N ILE A 66 -17.44 13.11 -5.64
CA ILE A 66 -17.82 11.91 -6.40
C ILE A 66 -16.59 11.14 -6.91
N ILE A 67 -15.60 11.84 -7.48
CA ILE A 67 -14.35 11.22 -7.94
C ILE A 67 -13.61 10.56 -6.77
N SER A 68 -13.55 11.24 -5.63
CA SER A 68 -12.92 10.68 -4.41
C SER A 68 -13.61 9.40 -3.96
N PHE A 69 -14.95 9.43 -3.90
CA PHE A 69 -15.76 8.28 -3.54
C PHE A 69 -15.48 7.10 -4.47
N ILE A 70 -15.50 7.33 -5.79
CA ILE A 70 -15.26 6.27 -6.78
C ILE A 70 -13.87 5.67 -6.61
N ILE A 71 -12.82 6.49 -6.50
CA ILE A 71 -11.44 6.00 -6.34
C ILE A 71 -11.29 5.19 -5.05
N LEU A 72 -11.73 5.74 -3.91
CA LEU A 72 -11.60 5.08 -2.61
C LEU A 72 -12.47 3.81 -2.51
N CYS A 73 -13.67 3.83 -3.09
CA CYS A 73 -14.55 2.68 -3.12
C CYS A 73 -13.97 1.56 -4.00
N LEU A 74 -13.45 1.88 -5.18
CA LEU A 74 -12.79 0.91 -6.05
C LEU A 74 -11.57 0.27 -5.38
N PHE A 75 -10.71 1.07 -4.74
CA PHE A 75 -9.57 0.55 -3.99
C PHE A 75 -10.01 -0.25 -2.76
N GLY A 76 -11.06 0.18 -2.05
CA GLY A 76 -11.62 -0.56 -0.93
C GLY A 76 -12.14 -1.93 -1.33
N ILE A 77 -12.87 -2.02 -2.45
CA ILE A 77 -13.31 -3.29 -3.04
C ILE A 77 -12.11 -4.13 -3.49
N TYR A 78 -11.12 -3.51 -4.15
CA TYR A 78 -9.89 -4.18 -4.56
C TYR A 78 -9.19 -4.84 -3.38
N TYR A 79 -8.97 -4.11 -2.28
CA TYR A 79 -8.35 -4.67 -1.07
C TYR A 79 -9.20 -5.74 -0.37
N LEU A 80 -10.53 -5.62 -0.43
CA LEU A 80 -11.45 -6.63 0.10
C LEU A 80 -11.29 -7.97 -0.64
N PHE A 81 -11.09 -7.92 -1.95
CA PHE A 81 -10.90 -9.10 -2.81
C PHE A 81 -9.44 -9.37 -3.16
N ASP A 82 -8.48 -8.70 -2.51
CA ASP A 82 -7.04 -8.78 -2.79
C ASP A 82 -6.56 -10.24 -2.82
N SER A 83 -7.02 -11.05 -1.87
CA SER A 83 -6.70 -12.48 -1.81
C SER A 83 -7.09 -13.24 -3.08
N ILE A 84 -8.29 -13.01 -3.60
CA ILE A 84 -8.81 -13.74 -4.76
C ILE A 84 -8.23 -13.16 -6.04
N VAL A 85 -8.06 -11.83 -6.12
CA VAL A 85 -7.38 -11.16 -7.24
C VAL A 85 -5.95 -11.67 -7.38
N LYS A 86 -5.16 -11.65 -6.30
CA LYS A 86 -3.78 -12.16 -6.30
C LYS A 86 -3.73 -13.63 -6.70
N ASN A 87 -4.65 -14.47 -6.21
CA ASN A 87 -4.68 -15.89 -6.55
C ASN A 87 -5.08 -16.14 -8.02
N TYR A 88 -6.01 -15.35 -8.55
CA TYR A 88 -6.43 -15.41 -9.95
C TYR A 88 -5.31 -14.97 -10.91
N VAL A 89 -4.65 -13.84 -10.61
CA VAL A 89 -3.52 -13.33 -11.40
C VAL A 89 -2.34 -14.30 -11.33
N LYS A 90 -2.01 -14.85 -10.16
CA LYS A 90 -0.96 -15.87 -9.99
C LYS A 90 -1.22 -17.12 -10.84
N LYS A 91 -2.48 -17.59 -10.89
CA LYS A 91 -2.89 -18.73 -11.73
C LYS A 91 -2.75 -18.41 -13.22
N ASN A 92 -3.20 -17.23 -13.65
CA ASN A 92 -3.17 -16.85 -15.08
C ASN A 92 -1.74 -16.56 -15.57
N ARG A 93 -0.89 -15.91 -14.76
CA ARG A 93 0.50 -15.57 -15.12
C ARG A 93 1.40 -16.81 -15.21
N ASN A 94 1.17 -17.83 -14.38
CA ASN A 94 1.84 -19.13 -14.52
C ASN A 94 1.46 -19.85 -15.83
N SER A 95 0.26 -19.62 -16.37
CA SER A 95 -0.16 -20.14 -17.67
C SER A 95 0.41 -19.33 -18.86
N ASN A 96 0.70 -18.03 -18.66
CA ASN A 96 1.07 -17.07 -19.71
C ASN A 96 2.56 -16.68 -19.72
N ARG A 97 3.48 -17.52 -19.21
CA ARG A 97 4.95 -17.34 -19.35
C ARG A 97 5.45 -17.20 -20.81
N LYS A 98 4.57 -17.24 -21.82
CA LYS A 98 4.88 -16.99 -23.24
C LYS A 98 4.77 -15.53 -23.69
N LEU A 99 4.32 -14.59 -22.87
CA LEU A 99 4.28 -13.18 -23.26
C LEU A 99 5.43 -12.41 -22.60
N GLU A 100 6.61 -12.53 -23.21
CA GLU A 100 7.77 -11.65 -22.98
C GLU A 100 7.42 -10.21 -23.38
N ILE A 101 6.80 -9.47 -22.46
CA ILE A 101 6.80 -8.01 -22.56
C ILE A 101 8.15 -7.55 -21.99
N LYS A 102 9.00 -6.99 -22.87
CA LYS A 102 10.40 -6.57 -22.66
C LYS A 102 10.60 -5.39 -21.68
N PHE A 103 9.90 -5.39 -20.55
CA PHE A 103 10.15 -4.47 -19.44
C PHE A 103 10.48 -5.30 -18.19
N SER A 104 11.75 -5.72 -18.07
CA SER A 104 12.22 -6.61 -16.98
C SER A 104 11.89 -6.04 -15.59
N ASP A 105 12.04 -4.73 -15.40
CA ASP A 105 11.82 -4.08 -14.10
C ASP A 105 10.33 -3.88 -13.75
N LEU A 106 9.48 -3.57 -14.74
CA LEU A 106 8.04 -3.40 -14.51
C LEU A 106 7.35 -4.74 -14.23
N ASN A 107 7.72 -5.78 -14.97
CA ASN A 107 7.19 -7.12 -14.72
C ASN A 107 7.53 -7.59 -13.30
N PHE A 108 8.71 -7.23 -12.82
CA PHE A 108 9.18 -7.53 -11.47
C PHE A 108 8.41 -6.76 -10.39
N ILE A 109 8.16 -5.46 -10.57
CA ILE A 109 7.32 -4.67 -9.63
C ILE A 109 5.90 -5.26 -9.54
N ILE A 110 5.31 -5.68 -10.66
CA ILE A 110 4.00 -6.34 -10.66
C ILE A 110 4.07 -7.69 -9.92
N ASP A 111 5.16 -8.44 -10.05
CA ASP A 111 5.34 -9.68 -9.30
C ASP A 111 5.42 -9.44 -7.79
N ILE A 112 6.07 -8.36 -7.35
CA ILE A 112 6.10 -7.93 -5.94
C ILE A 112 4.71 -7.48 -5.47
N CYS A 113 3.93 -6.80 -6.32
CA CYS A 113 2.55 -6.42 -5.97
C CYS A 113 1.65 -7.64 -5.73
N ILE A 114 1.90 -8.75 -6.44
CA ILE A 114 1.15 -10.01 -6.25
C ILE A 114 1.64 -10.78 -5.02
N ASP A 115 2.94 -10.76 -4.76
CA ASP A 115 3.57 -11.48 -3.67
C ASP A 115 4.76 -10.66 -3.15
N GLU A 116 4.52 -9.91 -2.08
CA GLU A 116 5.43 -8.89 -1.57
C GLU A 116 6.77 -9.51 -1.15
N THR A 117 6.77 -10.80 -0.79
CA THR A 117 7.97 -11.55 -0.35
C THR A 117 8.95 -11.81 -1.50
N LYS A 118 8.52 -11.72 -2.76
CA LYS A 118 9.41 -11.85 -3.92
C LYS A 118 10.43 -10.72 -4.05
N ALA A 119 10.30 -9.64 -3.28
CA ALA A 119 11.33 -8.61 -3.26
C ALA A 119 12.64 -9.11 -2.63
N ASP A 120 12.62 -10.17 -1.82
CA ASP A 120 13.81 -10.92 -1.37
C ASP A 120 14.32 -11.79 -2.54
N ILE A 121 15.06 -11.14 -3.44
CA ILE A 121 15.55 -11.72 -4.70
C ILE A 121 16.66 -12.73 -4.42
N ASP A 122 17.53 -12.40 -3.46
CA ASP A 122 18.66 -13.26 -3.09
C ASP A 122 18.29 -14.36 -2.09
N HIS A 123 17.03 -14.40 -1.64
CA HIS A 123 16.52 -15.33 -0.63
C HIS A 123 17.37 -15.35 0.66
N SER A 124 18.04 -14.23 0.96
CA SER A 124 18.92 -14.09 2.12
C SER A 124 18.13 -14.03 3.42
N LYS A 125 16.80 -13.85 3.34
CA LYS A 125 15.92 -13.56 4.48
C LYS A 125 16.29 -12.26 5.17
N ASN A 126 16.96 -11.34 4.47
CA ASN A 126 17.30 -10.03 4.97
C ASN A 126 17.16 -8.99 3.86
N LEU A 127 16.15 -8.14 3.97
CA LEU A 127 15.79 -7.21 2.91
C LEU A 127 16.92 -6.19 2.68
N ASN A 128 17.64 -6.32 1.57
CA ASN A 128 18.72 -5.41 1.21
C ASN A 128 18.18 -4.03 0.79
N PRO A 129 18.97 -2.94 0.86
CA PRO A 129 18.52 -1.61 0.46
C PRO A 129 17.96 -1.54 -0.98
N LYS A 130 18.53 -2.32 -1.91
CA LYS A 130 18.05 -2.41 -3.29
C LYS A 130 16.70 -3.13 -3.39
N GLU A 131 16.51 -4.20 -2.63
CA GLU A 131 15.24 -4.94 -2.55
C GLU A 131 14.15 -4.10 -1.91
N ALA A 132 14.53 -3.32 -0.89
CA ALA A 132 13.66 -2.34 -0.25
C ALA A 132 13.19 -1.26 -1.24
N LEU A 133 14.02 -0.85 -2.21
CA LEU A 133 13.60 0.06 -3.28
C LEU A 133 12.50 -0.54 -4.15
N TYR A 134 12.61 -1.82 -4.54
CA TYR A 134 11.59 -2.48 -5.35
C TYR A 134 10.29 -2.69 -4.56
N LEU A 135 10.39 -3.06 -3.28
CA LEU A 135 9.23 -3.15 -2.40
C LEU A 135 8.56 -1.79 -2.20
N ALA A 136 9.36 -0.74 -1.98
CA ALA A 136 8.87 0.62 -1.84
C ALA A 136 8.18 1.11 -3.12
N ALA A 137 8.73 0.78 -4.29
CA ALA A 137 8.10 1.12 -5.56
C ALA A 137 6.70 0.48 -5.66
N ALA A 138 6.55 -0.81 -5.31
CA ALA A 138 5.27 -1.49 -5.30
C ALA A 138 4.27 -0.85 -4.31
N LEU A 139 4.65 -0.65 -3.05
CA LEU A 139 3.81 -0.03 -2.02
C LEU A 139 3.47 1.44 -2.32
N SER A 140 4.38 2.16 -2.98
CA SER A 140 4.17 3.57 -3.31
C SER A 140 3.03 3.80 -4.31
N LEU A 141 2.69 2.81 -5.14
CA LEU A 141 1.55 2.87 -6.05
C LEU A 141 0.23 2.98 -5.29
N ASP A 142 0.11 2.25 -4.17
CA ASP A 142 -1.04 2.30 -3.28
C ASP A 142 -1.13 3.66 -2.58
N SER A 143 0.00 4.13 -2.04
CA SER A 143 0.13 5.46 -1.45
C SER A 143 -0.24 6.58 -2.44
N LEU A 144 0.10 6.42 -3.72
CA LEU A 144 -0.26 7.37 -4.78
C LEU A 144 -1.76 7.38 -5.01
N ALA A 145 -2.39 6.21 -5.15
CA ALA A 145 -3.82 6.11 -5.42
C ALA A 145 -4.67 6.61 -4.24
N ILE A 146 -4.35 6.16 -3.01
CA ILE A 146 -5.05 6.60 -1.80
C ILE A 146 -4.79 8.08 -1.55
N GLY A 147 -3.57 8.58 -1.80
CA GLY A 147 -3.25 10.01 -1.73
C GLY A 147 -4.10 10.86 -2.66
N LEU A 148 -4.26 10.47 -3.94
CA LEU A 148 -5.05 11.22 -4.92
C LEU A 148 -6.54 11.15 -4.57
N GLY A 149 -7.02 9.94 -4.28
CA GLY A 149 -8.39 9.69 -3.87
C GLY A 149 -8.76 10.44 -2.61
N SER A 150 -7.81 10.66 -1.69
CA SER A 150 -8.04 11.36 -0.43
C SER A 150 -7.78 12.87 -0.46
N SER A 151 -6.92 13.35 -1.35
CA SER A 151 -6.53 14.76 -1.46
C SER A 151 -7.68 15.69 -1.82
N LEU A 152 -8.65 15.15 -2.54
CA LEU A 152 -9.84 15.84 -3.02
C LEU A 152 -10.79 16.21 -1.84
N GLY A 153 -10.54 15.68 -0.63
CA GLY A 153 -11.31 15.92 0.58
C GLY A 153 -10.86 17.17 1.32
N ASN A 154 -11.38 17.37 2.52
CA ASN A 154 -11.01 18.51 3.37
C ASN A 154 -10.05 18.06 4.48
N VAL A 155 -8.89 17.56 4.07
CA VAL A 155 -7.88 17.01 4.98
C VAL A 155 -6.64 17.90 5.06
N ASN A 156 -6.03 17.95 6.25
CA ASN A 156 -4.78 18.68 6.44
C ASN A 156 -3.59 17.86 5.91
N TYR A 157 -3.07 18.27 4.76
CA TYR A 157 -2.02 17.54 4.02
C TYR A 157 -0.73 17.35 4.84
N ILE A 158 -0.27 18.41 5.52
CA ILE A 158 0.96 18.38 6.31
C ILE A 158 0.83 17.39 7.47
N GLN A 159 -0.33 17.39 8.13
CA GLN A 159 -0.60 16.47 9.23
C GLN A 159 -0.60 15.02 8.76
N ILE A 160 -1.17 14.71 7.59
CA ILE A 160 -1.20 13.36 7.05
C ILE A 160 0.22 12.87 6.73
N ILE A 161 1.06 13.70 6.09
CA ILE A 161 2.43 13.31 5.71
C ILE A 161 3.28 13.00 6.95
N LEU A 162 3.20 13.85 7.97
CA LEU A 162 3.96 13.64 9.22
C LEU A 162 3.45 12.40 9.98
N LEU A 163 2.13 12.25 10.09
CA LEU A 163 1.54 11.12 10.80
C LEU A 163 1.77 9.82 10.06
N SER A 164 1.74 9.81 8.72
CA SER A 164 2.02 8.63 7.90
C SER A 164 3.46 8.17 8.04
N LEU A 165 4.42 9.10 8.13
CA LEU A 165 5.83 8.74 8.33
C LEU A 165 6.04 8.01 9.66
N VAL A 166 5.45 8.50 10.74
CA VAL A 166 5.53 7.85 12.06
C VAL A 166 4.75 6.53 12.07
N ALA A 167 3.54 6.53 11.52
CA ALA A 167 2.70 5.34 11.45
C ALA A 167 3.37 4.22 10.64
N HIS A 168 3.92 4.51 9.45
CA HIS A 168 4.60 3.51 8.62
C HIS A 168 5.70 2.78 9.38
N PHE A 169 6.57 3.50 10.08
CA PHE A 169 7.62 2.89 10.89
C PHE A 169 7.04 1.95 11.95
N ILE A 170 6.03 2.42 12.70
CA ILE A 170 5.38 1.64 13.75
C ILE A 170 4.73 0.38 13.15
N PHE A 171 3.97 0.52 12.06
CA PHE A 171 3.28 -0.58 11.41
C PHE A 171 4.26 -1.60 10.81
N ILE A 172 5.41 -1.17 10.25
CA ILE A 172 6.44 -2.11 9.79
C ILE A 172 6.94 -2.98 10.95
N TYR A 173 7.30 -2.39 12.09
CA TYR A 173 7.84 -3.15 13.22
C TYR A 173 6.78 -4.01 13.93
N ILE A 174 5.56 -3.48 14.13
CA ILE A 174 4.45 -4.25 14.70
C ILE A 174 4.10 -5.40 13.76
N GLY A 175 4.06 -5.15 12.44
CA GLY A 175 3.78 -6.17 11.43
C GLY A 175 4.82 -7.28 11.43
N LEU A 176 6.12 -6.94 11.47
CA LEU A 176 7.19 -7.92 11.59
C LEU A 176 7.10 -8.74 12.88
N PHE A 177 6.80 -8.09 14.01
CA PHE A 177 6.66 -8.77 15.29
C PHE A 177 5.44 -9.70 15.31
N ALA A 178 4.29 -9.22 14.84
CA ALA A 178 3.08 -10.02 14.70
C ALA A 178 3.31 -11.20 13.76
N GLY A 179 3.88 -10.97 12.57
CA GLY A 179 4.18 -12.03 11.60
C GLY A 179 5.10 -13.11 12.17
N LYS A 180 6.15 -12.73 12.93
CA LYS A 180 7.06 -13.67 13.60
C LYS A 180 6.39 -14.47 14.71
N LYS A 181 5.43 -13.87 15.43
CA LYS A 181 4.69 -14.54 16.52
C LYS A 181 3.61 -15.48 15.97
N PHE A 182 3.04 -15.18 14.81
CA PHE A 182 1.98 -15.95 14.15
C PHE A 182 2.51 -17.00 13.14
N VAL A 183 3.80 -17.35 13.22
CA VAL A 183 4.53 -18.25 12.29
C VAL A 183 3.88 -19.61 12.07
N GLU A 184 3.06 -20.13 12.99
CA GLU A 184 2.70 -21.55 12.97
C GLU A 184 1.33 -21.95 12.42
N LYS A 185 0.33 -21.06 12.22
CA LYS A 185 -1.02 -21.58 11.91
C LYS A 185 -1.91 -20.89 10.90
N SER A 186 -1.57 -19.76 10.29
CA SER A 186 -2.51 -19.20 9.30
C SER A 186 -1.86 -18.29 8.26
N LYS A 187 -2.23 -18.51 7.00
CA LYS A 187 -2.19 -17.51 5.93
C LYS A 187 -3.22 -16.43 6.25
N LEU A 188 -3.00 -15.66 7.32
CA LEU A 188 -3.90 -14.56 7.69
C LEU A 188 -3.80 -13.50 6.61
N ASN A 189 -4.82 -13.42 5.76
CA ASN A 189 -4.94 -12.33 4.83
C ASN A 189 -5.61 -11.16 5.54
N LEU A 190 -4.80 -10.17 5.93
CA LEU A 190 -5.27 -8.96 6.60
C LEU A 190 -5.61 -7.84 5.60
N SER A 191 -5.45 -8.06 4.28
CA SER A 191 -5.81 -7.07 3.24
C SER A 191 -7.28 -6.66 3.30
N TRP A 192 -8.17 -7.57 3.71
CA TRP A 192 -9.61 -7.28 3.90
C TRP A 192 -9.88 -6.13 4.89
N LEU A 193 -9.01 -5.95 5.89
CA LEU A 193 -9.13 -4.89 6.89
C LEU A 193 -8.86 -3.52 6.26
N SER A 194 -7.85 -3.42 5.39
CA SER A 194 -7.59 -2.22 4.59
C SER A 194 -8.78 -1.88 3.71
N GLY A 195 -9.38 -2.89 3.06
CA GLY A 195 -10.57 -2.73 2.23
C GLY A 195 -11.77 -2.14 2.98
N ILE A 196 -12.06 -2.65 4.18
CA ILE A 196 -13.15 -2.14 5.02
C ILE A 196 -12.91 -0.67 5.40
N ILE A 197 -11.69 -0.32 5.83
CA ILE A 197 -11.35 1.04 6.24
C ILE A 197 -11.47 2.02 5.07
N LEU A 198 -11.06 1.61 3.87
CA LEU A 198 -11.20 2.42 2.65
C LEU A 198 -12.66 2.60 2.23
N ILE A 199 -13.49 1.56 2.36
CA ILE A 199 -14.94 1.67 2.09
C ILE A 199 -15.60 2.64 3.09
N VAL A 200 -15.25 2.57 4.38
CA VAL A 200 -15.75 3.51 5.39
C VAL A 200 -15.31 4.94 5.05
N LEU A 201 -14.05 5.16 4.67
CA LEU A 201 -13.56 6.46 4.19
C LEU A 201 -14.32 6.95 2.96
N ALA A 202 -14.62 6.07 2.00
CA ALA A 202 -15.39 6.42 0.83
C ALA A 202 -16.79 6.88 1.22
N VAL A 203 -17.51 6.12 2.05
CA VAL A 203 -18.87 6.48 2.51
C VAL A 203 -18.86 7.79 3.30
N MET A 204 -17.88 8.01 4.18
CA MET A 204 -17.72 9.29 4.89
C MET A 204 -17.50 10.49 3.95
N ARG A 205 -17.05 10.25 2.71
CA ARG A 205 -16.77 11.30 1.73
C ARG A 205 -18.02 11.85 1.05
N ILE A 206 -19.07 11.03 0.95
CA ILE A 206 -20.30 11.34 0.22
C ILE A 206 -21.42 11.85 1.15
N ILE A 207 -21.32 11.54 2.44
CA ILE A 207 -22.17 12.06 3.53
C ILE A 207 -21.70 13.46 3.90
#